data_AF-A0A7K7YU86-F1
#
_entry.id   AF-A0A7K7YU86-F1
#
_cell.length_a   1.000
_cell.length_b   1.000
_cell.length_c   1.000
_cell.angle_alpha   90.00
_cell.angle_beta   90.00
_cell.angle_gamma   90.00
#
_symmetry.space_group_name_H-M   'P 1'
#
loop_
_entity.id
_entity.type
_entity.pdbx_description
1 polymer ?
#
loop_
_entity_poly.entity_id
_entity_poly.type
_entity_poly.pdbx_seq_one_letter_code
_entity_poly.pdbx_strand_id
1 'polypeptide(L)'
;EDTGEYSCDTGDQESRAALNVKALPVLFQKQLKDEEAEEGAAVKFQCELTKDNAAVEWRKGTMELFPCAKYEIKLSGRTAELVIHNVEPEDA
;
A
#
# COMPACT_ATOMS: atom_id res chain seq x y z
N GLU A 1 -43.84 9.88 -52.22
CA GLU A 1 -43.09 10.73 -51.27
C GLU A 1 -43.34 10.13 -49.90
N ASP A 2 -42.42 9.43 -49.24
CA ASP A 2 -40.95 9.49 -49.24
C ASP A 2 -40.34 8.08 -49.26
N THR A 3 -39.16 7.98 -49.85
CA THR A 3 -38.40 6.77 -50.19
C THR A 3 -37.35 6.50 -49.11
N GLY A 4 -37.14 5.26 -48.70
CA GLY A 4 -35.91 4.94 -47.97
C GLY A 4 -35.94 3.62 -47.21
N GLU A 5 -35.69 2.52 -47.92
CA GLU A 5 -35.22 1.28 -47.31
C GLU A 5 -33.80 1.53 -46.80
N TYR A 6 -33.57 1.39 -45.49
CA TYR A 6 -32.24 1.44 -44.90
C TYR A 6 -32.03 0.17 -44.08
N SER A 7 -31.49 -0.83 -44.75
CA SER A 7 -30.80 -1.97 -44.14
C SER A 7 -29.46 -1.48 -43.61
N CYS A 8 -29.24 -1.65 -42.30
CA CYS A 8 -27.91 -1.59 -41.71
C CYS A 8 -27.69 -2.89 -40.96
N ASP A 9 -27.11 -3.86 -41.64
CA ASP A 9 -26.39 -4.96 -41.02
C ASP A 9 -25.08 -4.36 -40.52
N THR A 10 -25.05 -4.03 -39.23
CA THR A 10 -23.79 -3.82 -38.52
C THR A 10 -23.71 -4.97 -37.54
N GLY A 11 -22.97 -6.01 -37.94
CA GLY A 11 -22.40 -6.98 -37.03
C GLY A 11 -21.48 -6.24 -36.06
N ASP A 12 -22.08 -5.65 -35.03
CA ASP A 12 -21.35 -5.02 -33.94
C ASP A 12 -20.60 -6.12 -33.20
N GLN A 13 -19.35 -6.32 -33.62
CA GLN A 13 -18.29 -6.85 -32.79
C GLN A 13 -18.40 -6.15 -31.44
N GLU A 14 -19.02 -6.82 -30.48
CA GLU A 14 -18.93 -6.49 -29.08
C GLU A 14 -17.45 -6.65 -28.72
N SER A 15 -16.67 -5.56 -28.84
CA SER A 15 -15.35 -5.47 -28.24
C SER A 15 -15.56 -5.43 -26.72
N ARG A 16 -15.85 -6.60 -26.14
CA ARG A 16 -15.64 -6.87 -24.73
C ARG A 16 -14.15 -6.83 -24.48
N ALA A 17 -13.62 -5.62 -24.30
CA ALA A 17 -12.41 -5.45 -23.52
C ALA A 17 -12.77 -5.87 -22.10
N ALA A 18 -12.64 -7.16 -21.80
CA ALA A 18 -12.54 -7.63 -20.44
C ALA A 18 -11.27 -6.98 -19.89
N LEU A 19 -11.44 -5.81 -19.26
CA LEU A 19 -10.40 -5.21 -18.45
C LEU A 19 -10.24 -6.16 -17.27
N ASN A 20 -9.42 -7.19 -17.47
CA ASN A 20 -8.98 -8.09 -16.44
C ASN A 20 -8.06 -7.23 -15.57
N VAL A 21 -8.67 -6.44 -14.67
CA VAL A 21 -7.96 -5.66 -13.66
C VAL A 21 -7.26 -6.70 -12.79
N LYS A 22 -6.07 -7.14 -13.24
CA LYS A 22 -5.11 -7.80 -12.38
C LYS A 22 -4.71 -6.70 -11.41
N ALA A 23 -5.45 -6.58 -10.31
CA ALA A 23 -5.11 -5.67 -9.24
C ALA A 23 -3.65 -5.97 -8.89
N LEU A 24 -2.78 -5.00 -9.15
CA LEU A 24 -1.36 -5.17 -8.89
C LEU A 24 -1.21 -5.50 -7.40
N PRO A 25 -0.44 -6.54 -7.05
CA PRO A 25 -0.22 -6.87 -5.66
C PRO A 25 0.41 -5.68 -4.95
N VAL A 26 -0.04 -5.44 -3.71
CA VAL A 26 0.63 -4.51 -2.82
C VAL A 26 1.97 -5.13 -2.47
N LEU A 27 3.05 -4.49 -2.90
CA LEU A 27 4.41 -4.90 -2.62
C LEU A 27 5.16 -3.72 -1.99
N PHE A 28 6.21 -4.01 -1.24
CA PHE A 28 7.14 -2.99 -0.77
C PHE A 28 8.09 -2.61 -1.91
N GLN A 29 7.92 -1.41 -2.45
CA GLN A 29 8.84 -0.79 -3.40
C GLN A 29 10.18 -0.45 -2.72
N LYS A 30 10.13 0.04 -1.48
CA LYS A 30 11.30 0.17 -0.60
C LYS A 30 11.07 -0.64 0.64
N GLN A 31 12.00 -1.55 0.90
CA GLN A 31 12.01 -2.35 2.12
C GLN A 31 12.45 -1.49 3.31
N LEU A 32 12.10 -1.97 4.50
CA LEU A 32 12.64 -1.45 5.75
C LEU A 32 14.15 -1.62 5.76
N LYS A 33 14.83 -0.67 6.40
CA LYS A 33 16.26 -0.75 6.66
C LYS A 33 16.46 -0.96 8.15
N ASP A 34 17.48 -1.73 8.48
CA ASP A 34 17.96 -1.83 9.85
C ASP A 34 18.47 -0.46 10.30
N GLU A 35 18.00 -0.01 11.46
CA GLU A 35 18.47 1.22 12.10
C GLU A 35 18.97 0.89 13.50
N GLU A 36 20.06 1.53 13.89
CA GLU A 36 20.62 1.46 15.24
C GLU A 36 20.22 2.74 15.98
N ALA A 37 19.68 2.59 17.18
CA ALA A 37 19.33 3.70 18.04
C ALA A 37 19.84 3.45 19.47
N GLU A 38 20.22 4.53 20.16
CA GLU A 38 20.63 4.45 21.56
C GLU A 38 19.42 4.20 22.47
N GLU A 39 19.66 3.58 23.63
CA GLU A 39 18.62 3.38 24.64
C GLU A 39 18.01 4.73 25.05
N GLY A 40 16.67 4.80 25.08
CA GLY A 40 15.92 6.01 25.35
C GLY A 40 15.77 6.97 24.16
N ALA A 41 16.45 6.71 23.03
CA ALA A 41 16.26 7.47 21.80
C ALA A 41 14.97 7.05 21.07
N ALA A 42 14.69 7.70 19.94
CA ALA A 42 13.63 7.30 19.02
C ALA A 42 14.23 6.81 17.71
N VAL A 43 13.67 5.72 17.15
CA VAL A 43 14.07 5.15 15.86
C VAL A 43 12.92 5.24 14.86
N LYS A 44 13.22 5.44 13.57
CA LYS A 44 12.19 5.64 12.54
C LYS A 44 12.37 4.68 11.37
N PHE A 45 11.52 3.67 11.35
CA PHE A 45 11.39 2.78 10.21
C PHE A 45 10.50 3.38 9.13
N GLN A 46 10.93 3.29 7.86
CA GLN A 46 10.18 3.80 6.71
C GLN A 46 10.24 2.81 5.55
N CYS A 47 9.09 2.51 4.95
CA CYS A 47 8.97 1.72 3.74
C CYS A 47 8.05 2.40 2.71
N GLU A 48 8.17 1.98 1.45
CA GLU A 48 7.38 2.50 0.34
C GLU A 48 6.63 1.35 -0.33
N LEU A 49 5.37 1.58 -0.70
CA LEU A 49 4.43 0.60 -1.24
C LEU A 49 4.20 0.86 -2.73
N THR A 50 3.91 -0.20 -3.50
CA THR A 50 3.53 -0.08 -4.90
C THR A 50 2.15 0.55 -5.09
N LYS A 51 1.29 0.46 -4.07
CA LYS A 51 -0.09 0.95 -4.09
C LYS A 51 -0.29 2.01 -3.01
N ASP A 52 -0.98 3.07 -3.40
CA ASP A 52 -1.35 4.17 -2.51
C ASP A 52 -2.41 3.72 -1.49
N ASN A 53 -2.28 4.22 -0.26
CA ASN A 53 -3.14 3.96 0.87
C ASN A 53 -3.39 2.47 1.12
N ALA A 54 -2.39 1.65 0.83
CA ALA A 54 -2.45 0.22 1.10
C ALA A 54 -2.30 -0.03 2.60
N ALA A 55 -3.07 -0.98 3.13
CA ALA A 55 -2.99 -1.35 4.53
C ALA A 55 -1.59 -1.90 4.85
N VAL A 56 -0.95 -1.31 5.86
CA VAL A 56 0.34 -1.76 6.39
C VAL A 56 0.14 -2.13 7.84
N GLU A 57 0.77 -3.23 8.22
CA GLU A 57 0.77 -3.75 9.57
C GLU A 57 2.21 -3.86 10.03
N TRP A 58 2.50 -3.28 11.19
CA TRP A 58 3.83 -3.30 11.78
C TRP A 58 3.89 -4.40 12.82
N ARG A 59 4.97 -5.18 12.82
CA ARG A 59 5.15 -6.29 13.75
C ARG A 59 6.55 -6.27 14.34
N LYS A 60 6.64 -6.62 15.62
CA LYS A 60 7.89 -6.93 16.32
C LYS A 60 7.90 -8.43 16.63
N GLY A 61 8.69 -9.18 15.86
CA GLY A 61 8.62 -10.65 15.87
C GLY A 61 7.23 -11.14 15.46
N THR A 62 6.49 -11.76 16.38
CA THR A 62 5.11 -12.23 16.15
C THR A 62 4.04 -11.26 16.65
N MET A 63 4.43 -10.21 17.38
CA MET A 63 3.50 -9.26 17.99
C MET A 63 3.17 -8.12 17.03
N GLU A 64 1.88 -7.87 16.85
CA GLU A 64 1.39 -6.72 16.08
C GLU A 64 1.53 -5.43 16.89
N LEU A 65 2.03 -4.38 16.23
CA LEU A 65 2.22 -3.06 16.80
C LEU A 65 1.04 -2.17 16.42
N PHE A 66 0.49 -1.50 17.42
CA PHE A 66 -0.60 -0.55 17.26
C PHE A 66 -0.15 0.85 17.67
N PRO A 67 -0.75 1.90 17.08
CA PRO A 67 -0.47 3.27 17.49
C PRO A 67 -0.71 3.48 18.98
N CYS A 68 0.30 3.90 19.72
CA CYS A 68 0.24 4.17 21.15
C CYS A 68 1.31 5.18 21.57
N ALA A 69 1.51 5.40 22.88
CA ALA A 69 2.55 6.31 23.35
C ALA A 69 3.98 5.89 22.95
N LYS A 70 4.22 4.57 22.78
CA LYS A 70 5.51 4.01 22.36
C LYS A 70 5.68 3.95 20.84
N TYR A 71 4.61 3.63 20.12
CA TYR A 71 4.64 3.41 18.67
C TYR A 71 3.79 4.45 17.94
N GLU A 72 4.42 5.25 17.09
CA GLU A 72 3.71 6.16 16.19
C GLU A 72 3.72 5.58 14.78
N ILE A 73 2.54 5.27 14.23
CA ILE A 73 2.40 4.71 12.88
C ILE A 73 1.75 5.75 11.98
N LYS A 74 2.38 6.03 10.85
CA LYS A 74 1.92 7.00 9.84
C LYS A 74 1.87 6.32 8.47
N LEU A 75 0.81 6.60 7.72
CA LEU A 75 0.67 6.17 6.33
C LEU A 75 0.33 7.40 5.49
N SER A 76 1.25 7.78 4.60
CA SER A 76 1.14 8.94 3.73
C SER A 76 1.22 8.48 2.28
N GLY A 77 0.05 8.28 1.67
CA GLY A 77 -0.06 7.77 0.30
C GLY A 77 0.60 6.39 0.17
N ARG A 78 1.79 6.34 -0.45
CA ARG A 78 2.57 5.10 -0.63
C ARG A 78 3.63 4.88 0.44
N THR A 79 3.87 5.84 1.32
CA THR A 79 4.94 5.75 2.31
C THR A 79 4.35 5.41 3.67
N ALA A 80 4.82 4.32 4.28
CA ALA A 80 4.49 3.98 5.65
C ALA A 80 5.70 4.22 6.56
N GLU A 81 5.45 4.82 7.71
CA GLU A 81 6.45 5.18 8.72
C GLU A 81 6.01 4.61 10.09
N LEU A 82 6.96 4.03 10.82
CA LEU A 82 6.83 3.64 12.21
C LEU A 82 7.95 4.34 12.99
N VAL A 83 7.56 5.13 13.98
CA VAL A 83 8.49 5.69 14.97
C VAL A 83 8.30 4.93 16.26
N ILE A 84 9.40 4.40 16.80
CA ILE A 84 9.43 3.79 18.13
C ILE A 84 10.11 4.79 19.06
N HIS A 85 9.39 5.26 20.06
CA HIS A 85 9.90 6.18 21.07
C HIS A 85 10.47 5.43 22.26
N ASN A 86 11.49 6.02 22.89
CA ASN A 86 12.14 5.48 24.08
C ASN A 86 12.54 4.01 23.87
N VAL A 87 13.43 3.78 22.90
CA VAL A 87 13.93 2.45 22.53
C VAL A 87 14.53 1.80 23.77
N GLU A 88 14.03 0.62 24.12
CA GLU A 88 14.52 -0.19 25.23
C GLU A 88 15.30 -1.39 24.69
N PRO A 89 16.21 -2.01 25.48
CA PRO A 89 16.93 -3.21 25.04
C PRO A 89 15.99 -4.39 24.70
N GLU A 90 14.76 -4.37 25.21
CA GLU A 90 13.71 -5.32 24.85
C GLU A 90 13.17 -5.10 23.43
N ASP A 91 13.43 -3.94 22.80
CA ASP A 91 13.04 -3.56 21.43
C ASP A 91 14.00 -3.98 20.33
N ALA A 92 15.18 -4.49 20.69
CA ALA A 92 16.13 -5.08 19.76
C ALA A 92 15.64 -6.41 19.14
#